data_AF-A0A3G8ZVD1-F1
#
_entry.id   AF-A0A3G8ZVD1-F1
#
_cell.length_a   1.000
_cell.length_b   1.000
_cell.length_c   1.000
_cell.angle_alpha   90.00
_cell.angle_beta   90.00
_cell.angle_gamma   90.00
#
_symmetry.space_group_name_H-M   'P 1'
#
loop_
_entity.id
_entity.type
_entity.pdbx_description
1 polymer ?
#
loop_
_entity_poly.entity_id
_entity_poly.type
_entity_poly.pdbx_seq_one_letter_code
_entity_poly.pdbx_strand_id
1 'polypeptide(L)'
;MDNPVLIILEVLVVVLLAVLIYTQFRRRPEQQSQAPVLNDEFARQMMAQITAAQTKHTGSMPSPAELEQAKKEAAELRRQAALDADKARAAATAAAEELRAAAVAQAEAIRSTARDEVSRERKEIRVELDQIRQRAQDEGLRAAELASVALKADRADLLAAQQAFTESSAQLARDLRAFDSERAASVAARAEVDAGRTALEVRQEALHRDAAALQLREAELADQASVVTARAVEHERELERIGGLTVDEAKNQLLTKVEVQVRREAAIMTRRIEAEAEATAKQKARVIVADAVQKVASDQTSQSVVSVVHLPAEEVKGRIIGREGRNIRTFETVTGVNVIIDDTPEAVLLSCFDPVRREVGRVTLMMLIEDGRIHPHRIEEAYERAQDEVEALCHRAAEDAMVEVGIAEVHPELMKLLGHLKYRTSYGQNVLGHMVETGHIARGIAYEMGIDPAIVVRGAFLHDIGKALTHEARGSHAIVGAELARRYGESEEVAHCIEAHHDEVSPSTIEAVLTQASDSCSGGRPGARRESLESYVQRMERIEAIASAKNGVEKVFAMQAGRELRVMVKPDVVDDIEAHMIAREVAKQIEEELTYPGQVRVTVIRESRATEIAR
;
A
#
# COMPACT_ATOMS: atom_id res chain seq x y z
N MET A 1 38.64 18.26 0.98
CA MET A 1 37.49 17.76 1.80
C MET A 1 36.32 18.60 1.36
N ASP A 2 35.74 18.22 0.23
CA ASP A 2 34.71 19.00 -0.44
C ASP A 2 33.38 18.63 0.21
N ASN A 3 32.72 19.63 0.81
CA ASN A 3 31.49 19.42 1.55
C ASN A 3 30.34 19.34 0.54
N PRO A 4 29.76 18.14 0.29
CA PRO A 4 28.74 17.94 -0.75
C PRO A 4 27.49 18.79 -0.51
N VAL A 5 27.26 19.21 0.74
CA VAL A 5 26.16 20.11 1.12
C VAL A 5 26.30 21.50 0.49
N LEU A 6 27.53 22.00 0.30
CA LEU A 6 27.78 23.32 -0.28
C LEU A 6 27.48 23.35 -1.78
N ILE A 7 27.82 22.26 -2.48
CA ILE A 7 27.59 22.09 -3.93
C ILE A 7 26.08 21.98 -4.22
N ILE A 8 25.34 21.24 -3.37
CA ILE A 8 23.89 21.12 -3.50
C ILE A 8 23.21 22.48 -3.26
N LEU A 9 23.71 23.27 -2.31
CA LEU A 9 23.18 24.60 -2.04
C LEU A 9 23.41 25.57 -3.21
N GLU A 10 24.60 25.54 -3.84
CA GLU A 10 24.91 26.36 -5.01
C GLU A 10 24.06 26.00 -6.23
N VAL A 11 23.84 24.71 -6.48
CA VAL A 11 22.97 24.25 -7.57
C VAL A 11 21.51 24.68 -7.33
N LEU A 12 21.03 24.58 -6.09
CA LEU A 12 19.67 25.00 -5.73
C LEU A 12 19.45 26.52 -5.93
N VAL A 13 20.46 27.33 -5.60
CA VAL A 13 20.42 28.79 -5.81
C VAL A 13 20.38 29.14 -7.30
N VAL A 14 21.14 28.43 -8.15
CA VAL A 14 21.13 28.64 -9.61
C VAL A 14 19.78 28.25 -10.23
N VAL A 15 19.18 27.14 -9.79
CA VAL A 15 17.87 26.70 -10.26
C VAL A 15 16.76 27.67 -9.83
N LEU A 16 16.79 28.16 -8.58
CA LEU A 16 15.84 29.18 -8.11
C LEU A 16 15.97 30.50 -8.88
N LEU A 17 17.19 30.92 -9.21
CA LEU A 17 17.45 32.09 -10.06
C LEU A 17 16.88 31.90 -11.49
N ALA A 18 17.03 30.70 -12.07
CA ALA A 18 16.49 30.39 -13.39
C ALA A 18 14.95 30.42 -13.41
N VAL A 19 14.30 29.88 -12.37
CA VAL A 19 12.84 29.92 -12.20
C VAL A 19 12.34 31.35 -11.96
N LEU A 20 13.08 32.17 -11.23
CA LEU A 20 12.74 33.57 -10.99
C LEU A 20 12.84 34.41 -12.29
N ILE A 21 13.87 34.17 -13.10
CA ILE A 21 14.06 34.82 -14.41
C ILE A 21 12.93 34.37 -15.37
N TYR A 22 12.57 33.09 -15.38
CA TYR A 22 11.51 32.55 -16.21
C TYR A 22 10.12 33.11 -15.85
N THR A 23 9.83 33.22 -14.55
CA THR A 23 8.56 33.79 -14.05
C THR A 23 8.47 35.30 -14.26
N GLN A 24 9.58 36.03 -14.20
CA GLN A 24 9.66 37.46 -14.55
C GLN A 24 9.43 37.69 -16.05
N PHE A 25 9.93 36.79 -16.93
CA PHE A 25 9.67 36.87 -18.37
C PHE A 25 8.20 36.60 -18.74
N ARG A 26 7.49 35.78 -17.95
CA ARG A 26 6.08 35.42 -18.20
C ARG A 26 5.06 36.43 -17.65
N ARG A 27 5.48 37.36 -16.78
CA ARG A 27 4.63 38.39 -16.16
C ARG A 27 4.93 39.82 -16.66
N ARG A 28 5.19 40.02 -17.95
CA ARG A 28 5.08 41.36 -18.53
C ARG A 28 3.64 41.62 -19.00
N PRO A 29 2.94 42.63 -18.47
CA PRO A 29 1.77 43.16 -19.14
C PRO A 29 2.22 43.81 -20.46
N GLU A 30 1.39 43.70 -21.50
CA GLU A 30 1.56 44.41 -22.77
C GLU A 30 1.54 45.92 -22.54
N GLN A 31 2.70 46.49 -22.20
CA GLN A 31 2.94 47.92 -22.29
C GLN A 31 3.73 48.15 -23.58
N GLN A 32 3.07 48.83 -24.52
CA GLN A 32 3.65 49.40 -25.74
C GLN A 32 4.93 50.18 -25.37
N SER A 33 6.07 49.51 -25.47
CA SER A 33 7.37 50.17 -25.40
C SER A 33 7.66 50.72 -26.79
N GLN A 34 7.44 52.03 -26.95
CA GLN A 34 8.03 52.83 -28.02
C GLN A 34 9.55 52.84 -27.83
N ALA A 35 10.22 51.74 -28.15
CA ALA A 35 11.64 51.79 -28.51
C ALA A 35 11.73 52.46 -29.89
N PRO A 36 12.74 53.30 -30.17
CA PRO A 36 12.93 53.86 -31.50
C PRO A 36 13.44 52.74 -32.40
N VAL A 37 12.50 51.93 -32.88
CA VAL A 37 12.71 51.13 -34.08
C VAL A 37 13.10 52.14 -35.15
N LEU A 38 14.25 51.93 -35.78
CA LEU A 38 14.63 52.63 -36.99
C LEU A 38 13.44 52.54 -37.95
N ASN A 39 12.63 53.60 -37.99
CA ASN A 39 11.41 53.61 -38.79
C ASN A 39 11.82 53.28 -40.21
N ASP A 40 11.08 52.39 -40.85
CA ASP A 40 11.30 51.98 -42.24
C ASP A 40 11.32 53.21 -43.18
N GLU A 41 10.67 54.29 -42.75
CA GLU A 41 10.69 55.62 -43.37
C GLU A 41 12.04 56.36 -43.24
N PHE A 42 12.74 56.25 -42.10
CA PHE A 42 14.08 56.81 -41.89
C PHE A 42 15.13 56.05 -42.70
N ALA A 43 15.02 54.71 -42.76
CA ALA A 43 15.88 53.88 -43.60
C ALA A 43 15.67 54.18 -45.10
N ARG A 44 14.41 54.39 -45.54
CA ARG A 44 14.08 54.82 -46.91
C ARG A 44 14.58 56.23 -47.22
N GLN A 45 14.47 57.19 -46.29
CA GLN A 45 15.02 58.54 -46.48
C GLN A 45 16.55 58.54 -46.58
N MET A 46 17.23 57.74 -45.76
CA MET A 46 18.69 57.61 -45.79
C MET A 46 19.16 56.94 -47.11
N MET A 47 18.45 55.89 -47.57
CA MET A 47 18.71 55.27 -48.87
C MET A 47 18.42 56.22 -50.03
N ALA A 48 17.35 57.02 -49.96
CA ALA A 48 17.04 58.04 -50.96
C ALA A 48 18.11 59.15 -51.02
N GLN A 49 18.65 59.59 -49.87
CA GLN A 49 19.76 60.55 -49.81
C GLN A 49 21.07 59.97 -50.36
N ILE A 50 21.37 58.70 -50.07
CA ILE A 50 22.55 58.01 -50.61
C ILE A 50 22.43 57.83 -52.13
N THR A 51 21.24 57.48 -52.62
CA THR A 51 20.97 57.34 -54.06
C THR A 51 21.02 58.70 -54.77
N ALA A 52 20.48 59.75 -54.15
CA ALA A 52 20.54 61.12 -54.68
C ALA A 52 21.98 61.66 -54.72
N ALA A 53 22.81 61.33 -53.73
CA ALA A 53 24.24 61.68 -53.69
C ALA A 53 25.05 60.94 -54.77
N GLN A 54 24.67 59.70 -55.10
CA GLN A 54 25.29 58.94 -56.19
C GLN A 54 24.89 59.42 -57.60
N THR A 55 23.70 60.00 -57.77
CA THR A 55 23.26 60.56 -59.07
C THR A 55 23.77 61.97 -59.38
N LYS A 56 24.45 62.66 -58.45
CA LYS A 56 24.89 64.06 -58.63
C LYS A 56 26.39 64.27 -58.89
N HIS A 57 27.17 63.21 -59.05
CA HIS A 57 28.60 63.30 -59.39
C HIS A 57 28.89 62.82 -60.82
N THR A 58 28.42 63.58 -61.80
CA THR A 58 29.07 63.67 -63.11
C THR A 58 29.75 65.03 -63.21
N GLY A 59 31.06 65.07 -62.98
CA GLY A 59 31.91 66.23 -63.27
C GLY A 59 32.71 66.74 -62.06
N SER A 60 34.04 66.70 -62.20
CA SER A 60 35.07 67.27 -61.31
C SER A 60 35.40 66.50 -60.03
N MET A 61 36.65 66.02 -59.94
CA MET A 61 37.29 65.58 -58.69
C MET A 61 37.36 66.77 -57.72
N PRO A 62 36.93 66.62 -56.45
CA PRO A 62 37.06 67.68 -55.45
C PRO A 62 38.54 68.03 -55.26
N SER A 63 38.82 69.32 -55.15
CA SER A 63 40.17 69.82 -54.91
C SER A 63 40.71 69.31 -53.57
N PRO A 64 42.04 69.22 -53.38
CA PRO A 64 42.63 68.82 -52.10
C PRO A 64 42.12 69.63 -50.89
N ALA A 65 41.70 70.88 -51.11
CA ALA A 65 41.12 71.74 -50.07
C ALA A 65 39.68 71.34 -49.69
N GLU A 66 38.84 70.96 -50.65
CA GLU A 66 37.47 70.50 -50.41
C GLU A 66 37.46 69.14 -49.70
N LEU A 67 38.42 68.27 -50.02
CA LEU A 67 38.58 66.97 -49.36
C LEU A 67 39.03 67.13 -47.90
N GLU A 68 39.85 68.13 -47.61
CA GLU A 68 40.32 68.43 -46.25
C GLU A 68 39.23 69.10 -45.40
N GLN A 69 38.40 69.96 -46.01
CA GLN A 69 37.22 70.55 -45.38
C GLN A 69 36.19 69.46 -45.01
N ALA A 70 35.86 68.57 -45.94
CA ALA A 70 34.94 67.46 -45.70
C ALA A 70 35.45 66.49 -44.62
N LYS A 71 36.77 66.26 -44.53
CA LYS A 71 37.37 65.47 -43.44
C LYS A 71 37.22 66.14 -42.08
N LYS A 72 37.38 67.46 -41.99
CA LYS A 72 37.17 68.23 -40.76
C LYS A 72 35.72 68.18 -40.31
N GLU A 73 34.78 68.41 -41.22
CA GLU A 73 33.34 68.33 -40.93
C GLU A 73 32.92 66.91 -40.51
N ALA A 74 33.45 65.88 -41.17
CA ALA A 74 33.22 64.49 -40.77
C ALA A 74 33.83 64.15 -39.39
N ALA A 75 34.99 64.73 -39.05
CA ALA A 75 35.60 64.56 -37.73
C ALA A 75 34.78 65.26 -36.63
N GLU A 76 34.23 66.43 -36.93
CA GLU A 76 33.38 67.20 -36.00
C GLU A 76 32.03 66.52 -35.78
N LEU A 77 31.39 66.02 -36.84
CA LEU A 77 30.17 65.19 -36.76
C LEU A 77 30.41 63.91 -35.96
N ARG A 78 31.56 63.23 -36.15
CA ARG A 78 31.93 62.05 -35.35
C ARG A 78 32.12 62.40 -33.88
N ARG A 79 32.73 63.54 -33.57
CA ARG A 79 32.90 64.01 -32.19
C ARG A 79 31.55 64.31 -31.54
N GLN A 80 30.65 64.95 -32.28
CA GLN A 80 29.30 65.26 -31.80
C GLN A 80 28.48 63.98 -31.57
N ALA A 81 28.52 63.03 -32.51
CA ALA A 81 27.86 61.74 -32.37
C ALA A 81 28.40 60.93 -31.18
N ALA A 82 29.71 61.00 -30.89
CA ALA A 82 30.30 60.37 -29.72
C ALA A 82 29.78 60.99 -28.41
N LEU A 83 29.69 62.33 -28.33
CA LEU A 83 29.15 63.03 -27.16
C LEU A 83 27.67 62.71 -26.93
N ASP A 84 26.88 62.62 -27.99
CA ASP A 84 25.46 62.29 -27.89
C ASP A 84 25.25 60.81 -27.52
N ALA A 85 26.12 59.91 -28.00
CA ALA A 85 26.13 58.51 -27.57
C ALA A 85 26.50 58.35 -26.09
N ASP A 86 27.47 59.12 -25.59
CA ASP A 86 27.84 59.10 -24.17
C ASP A 86 26.73 59.64 -23.28
N LYS A 87 26.04 60.70 -23.69
CA LYS A 87 24.84 61.20 -22.98
C LYS A 87 23.72 60.17 -22.96
N ALA A 88 23.46 59.51 -24.08
CA ALA A 88 22.45 58.46 -24.17
C ALA A 88 22.80 57.26 -23.26
N ARG A 89 24.07 56.87 -23.20
CA ARG A 89 24.55 55.83 -22.27
C ARG A 89 24.37 56.25 -20.81
N ALA A 90 24.74 57.47 -20.45
CA ALA A 90 24.60 57.99 -19.09
C ALA A 90 23.12 58.03 -18.65
N ALA A 91 22.21 58.47 -19.52
CA ALA A 91 20.78 58.46 -19.28
C ALA A 91 20.22 57.03 -19.12
N ALA A 92 20.68 56.09 -19.96
CA ALA A 92 20.28 54.69 -19.86
C ALA A 92 20.77 54.03 -18.56
N THR A 93 21.99 54.35 -18.10
CA THR A 93 22.49 53.86 -16.81
C THR A 93 21.69 54.41 -15.63
N ALA A 94 21.35 55.70 -15.63
CA ALA A 94 20.55 56.30 -14.57
C ALA A 94 19.14 55.69 -14.51
N ALA A 95 18.49 55.50 -15.66
CA ALA A 95 17.18 54.84 -15.74
C ALA A 95 17.25 53.38 -15.26
N ALA A 96 18.34 52.65 -15.58
CA ALA A 96 18.54 51.28 -15.11
C ALA A 96 18.76 51.19 -13.59
N GLU A 97 19.45 52.17 -12.99
CA GLU A 97 19.63 52.25 -11.54
C GLU A 97 18.32 52.55 -10.81
N GLU A 98 17.51 53.46 -11.33
CA GLU A 98 16.20 53.79 -10.77
C GLU A 98 15.25 52.58 -10.81
N LEU A 99 15.23 51.86 -11.94
CA LEU A 99 14.41 50.67 -12.12
C LEU A 99 14.85 49.51 -11.22
N ARG A 100 16.16 49.38 -10.98
CA ARG A 100 16.71 48.43 -9.99
C ARG A 100 16.33 48.81 -8.56
N ALA A 101 16.42 50.08 -8.20
CA ALA A 101 16.04 50.55 -6.86
C ALA A 101 14.55 50.29 -6.59
N ALA A 102 13.68 50.57 -7.56
CA ALA A 102 12.25 50.28 -7.46
C ALA A 102 11.96 48.78 -7.32
N ALA A 103 12.65 47.93 -8.08
CA ALA A 103 12.49 46.48 -8.00
C ALA A 103 12.94 45.91 -6.64
N VAL A 104 14.03 46.43 -6.07
CA VAL A 104 14.52 46.05 -4.74
C VAL A 104 13.49 46.44 -3.66
N ALA A 105 12.98 47.67 -3.70
CA ALA A 105 11.96 48.13 -2.75
C ALA A 105 10.67 47.29 -2.81
N GLN A 106 10.21 46.93 -4.02
CA GLN A 106 9.05 46.06 -4.19
C GLN A 106 9.30 44.65 -3.66
N ALA A 107 10.50 44.09 -3.90
CA ALA A 107 10.87 42.78 -3.38
C ALA A 107 11.01 42.75 -1.84
N GLU A 108 11.42 43.85 -1.22
CA GLU A 108 11.43 43.99 0.24
C GLU A 108 10.02 44.10 0.82
N ALA A 109 9.13 44.85 0.18
CA ALA A 109 7.73 44.96 0.58
C ALA A 109 7.03 43.59 0.56
N ILE A 110 7.16 42.83 -0.53
CA ILE A 110 6.59 41.47 -0.66
C ILE A 110 7.14 40.53 0.40
N ARG A 111 8.46 40.58 0.67
CA ARG A 111 9.10 39.76 1.70
C ARG A 111 8.60 40.10 3.11
N SER A 112 8.30 41.37 3.38
CA SER A 112 7.71 41.77 4.65
C SER A 112 6.30 41.21 4.82
N THR A 113 5.44 41.33 3.80
CA THR A 113 4.06 40.83 3.86
C THR A 113 4.01 39.32 4.03
N ALA A 114 4.83 38.59 3.27
CA ALA A 114 4.94 37.13 3.39
C ALA A 114 5.42 36.67 4.78
N ARG A 115 6.34 37.42 5.42
CA ARG A 115 6.78 37.11 6.79
C ARG A 115 5.66 37.31 7.81
N ASP A 116 4.86 38.34 7.63
CA ASP A 116 3.73 38.64 8.54
C ASP A 116 2.61 37.60 8.40
N GLU A 117 2.31 37.16 7.18
CA GLU A 117 1.35 36.08 6.90
C GLU A 117 1.80 34.75 7.53
N VAL A 118 3.05 34.33 7.29
CA VAL A 118 3.62 33.12 7.90
C VAL A 118 3.61 33.19 9.43
N SER A 119 3.84 34.38 10.01
CA SER A 119 3.78 34.58 11.46
C SER A 119 2.36 34.43 12.03
N ARG A 120 1.34 34.88 11.29
CA ARG A 120 -0.07 34.71 11.68
C ARG A 120 -0.50 33.25 11.60
N GLU A 121 -0.22 32.60 10.48
CA GLU A 121 -0.58 31.20 10.25
C GLU A 121 0.10 30.27 11.27
N ARG A 122 1.38 30.54 11.60
CA ARG A 122 2.08 29.82 12.69
C ARG A 122 1.45 29.99 14.07
N LYS A 123 0.82 31.14 14.35
CA LYS A 123 0.11 31.36 15.62
C LYS A 123 -1.21 30.58 15.64
N GLU A 124 -1.95 30.56 14.54
CA GLU A 124 -3.20 29.83 14.40
C GLU A 124 -2.98 28.32 14.54
N ILE A 125 -2.01 27.76 13.80
CA ILE A 125 -1.62 26.35 13.90
C ILE A 125 -1.21 25.97 15.33
N ARG A 126 -0.51 26.87 16.05
CA ARG A 126 -0.11 26.62 17.44
C ARG A 126 -1.32 26.51 18.37
N VAL A 127 -2.33 27.36 18.18
CA VAL A 127 -3.57 27.32 18.97
C VAL A 127 -4.34 26.03 18.70
N GLU A 128 -4.44 25.61 17.44
CA GLU A 128 -5.10 24.35 17.08
C GLU A 128 -4.36 23.12 17.65
N LEU A 129 -3.03 23.10 17.57
CA LEU A 129 -2.21 22.04 18.16
C LEU A 129 -2.40 21.91 19.66
N ASP A 130 -2.48 23.03 20.39
CA ASP A 130 -2.72 23.01 21.83
C ASP A 130 -4.14 22.50 22.17
N GLN A 131 -5.14 22.83 21.35
CA GLN A 131 -6.51 22.30 21.50
C GLN A 131 -6.59 20.79 21.21
N ILE A 132 -5.87 20.29 20.20
CA ILE A 132 -5.80 18.87 19.89
C ILE A 132 -5.11 18.10 21.04
N ARG A 133 -4.02 18.66 21.58
CA ARG A 133 -3.32 18.06 22.73
C ARG A 133 -4.18 17.97 23.97
N GLN A 134 -4.98 19.01 24.27
CA GLN A 134 -5.91 18.95 25.40
C GLN A 134 -6.98 17.88 25.20
N ARG A 135 -7.60 17.79 24.01
CA ARG A 135 -8.59 16.75 23.70
C ARG A 135 -8.01 15.34 23.85
N ALA A 136 -6.81 15.11 23.34
CA ALA A 136 -6.12 13.82 23.47
C ALA A 136 -5.80 13.46 24.93
N GLN A 137 -5.44 14.45 25.77
CA GLN A 137 -5.22 14.22 27.20
C GLN A 137 -6.52 13.86 27.93
N ASP A 138 -7.61 14.57 27.65
CA ASP A 138 -8.92 14.30 28.27
C ASP A 138 -9.48 12.93 27.86
N GLU A 139 -9.31 12.54 26.59
CA GLU A 139 -9.68 11.21 26.11
C GLU A 139 -8.80 10.12 26.73
N GLY A 140 -7.49 10.35 26.86
CA GLY A 140 -6.57 9.44 27.54
C GLY A 140 -6.93 9.21 29.01
N LEU A 141 -7.34 10.26 29.73
CA LEU A 141 -7.80 10.15 31.12
C LEU A 141 -9.09 9.33 31.23
N ARG A 142 -10.06 9.55 30.33
CA ARG A 142 -11.31 8.76 30.29
C ARG A 142 -11.06 7.29 29.96
N ALA A 143 -10.16 7.00 29.02
CA ALA A 143 -9.77 5.64 28.69
C ALA A 143 -9.09 4.92 29.87
N ALA A 144 -8.22 5.62 30.60
CA ALA A 144 -7.58 5.09 31.80
C ALA A 144 -8.58 4.81 32.93
N GLU A 145 -9.61 5.65 33.10
CA GLU A 145 -10.66 5.45 34.09
C GLU A 145 -11.54 4.24 33.75
N LEU A 146 -11.94 4.09 32.47
CA LEU A 146 -12.68 2.91 32.00
C LEU A 146 -11.87 1.61 32.17
N ALA A 147 -10.57 1.63 31.86
CA ALA A 147 -9.68 0.49 32.05
C ALA A 147 -9.53 0.13 33.54
N SER A 148 -9.46 1.13 34.43
CA SER A 148 -9.38 0.93 35.88
C SER A 148 -10.67 0.30 36.45
N VAL A 149 -11.84 0.69 35.93
CA VAL A 149 -13.13 0.09 36.30
C VAL A 149 -13.20 -1.36 35.82
N ALA A 150 -12.79 -1.65 34.58
CA ALA A 150 -12.75 -3.01 34.04
C ALA A 150 -11.81 -3.92 34.85
N LEU A 151 -10.60 -3.45 35.18
CA LEU A 151 -9.63 -4.19 36.01
C LEU A 151 -10.15 -4.51 37.41
N LYS A 152 -10.96 -3.61 38.00
CA LYS A 152 -11.60 -3.87 39.30
C LYS A 152 -12.68 -4.94 39.20
N ALA A 153 -13.42 -4.99 38.09
CA ALA A 153 -14.43 -6.01 37.83
C ALA A 153 -13.76 -7.39 37.63
N ASP A 154 -12.76 -7.48 36.76
CA ASP A 154 -12.00 -8.71 36.52
C ASP A 154 -11.35 -9.25 37.80
N ARG A 155 -10.82 -8.36 38.65
CA ARG A 155 -10.26 -8.74 39.95
C ARG A 155 -11.31 -9.28 40.91
N ALA A 156 -12.53 -8.75 40.89
CA ALA A 156 -13.63 -9.26 41.71
C ALA A 156 -14.05 -10.66 41.25
N ASP A 157 -14.14 -10.89 39.94
CA ASP A 157 -14.48 -12.19 39.35
C ASP A 157 -13.40 -13.24 39.64
N LEU A 158 -12.12 -12.87 39.58
CA LEU A 158 -11.01 -13.76 39.93
C LEU A 158 -11.04 -14.17 41.40
N LEU A 159 -11.35 -13.24 42.31
CA LEU A 159 -11.48 -13.52 43.73
C LEU A 159 -12.68 -14.45 44.02
N ALA A 160 -13.81 -14.24 43.33
CA ALA A 160 -14.98 -15.11 43.42
C ALA A 160 -14.66 -16.53 42.91
N ALA A 161 -13.93 -16.65 41.79
CA ALA A 161 -13.47 -17.94 41.27
C ALA A 161 -12.50 -18.65 42.23
N GLN A 162 -11.61 -17.90 42.88
CA GLN A 162 -10.67 -18.45 43.86
C GLN A 162 -11.39 -18.92 45.14
N GLN A 163 -12.41 -18.19 45.59
CA GLN A 163 -13.27 -18.60 46.71
C GLN A 163 -14.06 -19.86 46.37
N ALA A 164 -14.70 -19.93 45.19
CA ALA A 164 -15.40 -21.12 44.73
C ALA A 164 -14.46 -22.35 44.63
N PHE A 165 -13.23 -22.17 44.15
CA PHE A 165 -12.23 -23.22 44.08
C PHE A 165 -11.81 -23.72 45.47
N THR A 166 -11.58 -22.81 46.41
CA THR A 166 -11.21 -23.18 47.79
C THR A 166 -12.35 -23.87 48.53
N GLU A 167 -13.60 -23.45 48.33
CA GLU A 167 -14.78 -24.13 48.86
C GLU A 167 -14.96 -25.53 48.27
N SER A 168 -14.80 -25.67 46.94
CA SER A 168 -14.87 -26.97 46.26
C SER A 168 -13.74 -27.90 46.72
N SER A 169 -12.54 -27.38 46.94
CA SER A 169 -11.40 -28.14 47.45
C SER A 169 -11.60 -28.57 48.90
N ALA A 170 -12.17 -27.69 49.74
CA ALA A 170 -12.54 -28.01 51.11
C ALA A 170 -13.66 -29.06 51.18
N GLN A 171 -14.62 -29.02 50.26
CA GLN A 171 -15.67 -30.03 50.15
C GLN A 171 -15.09 -31.38 49.74
N LEU A 172 -14.23 -31.41 48.72
CA LEU A 172 -13.55 -32.63 48.30
C LEU A 172 -12.68 -33.23 49.43
N ALA A 173 -12.02 -32.39 50.22
CA ALA A 173 -11.26 -32.84 51.39
C ALA A 173 -12.16 -33.40 52.51
N ARG A 174 -13.38 -32.87 52.69
CA ARG A 174 -14.38 -33.42 53.62
C ARG A 174 -14.89 -34.77 53.12
N ASP A 175 -15.17 -34.89 51.83
CA ASP A 175 -15.68 -36.11 51.21
C ASP A 175 -14.61 -37.23 51.23
N LEU A 176 -13.33 -36.90 50.99
CA LEU A 176 -12.21 -37.83 51.16
C LEU A 176 -12.05 -38.30 52.61
N ARG A 177 -12.20 -37.40 53.60
CA ARG A 177 -12.14 -37.79 55.02
C ARG A 177 -13.33 -38.66 55.43
N ALA A 178 -14.51 -38.41 54.89
CA ALA A 178 -15.69 -39.25 55.11
C ALA A 178 -15.48 -40.65 54.48
N PHE A 179 -14.90 -40.71 53.29
CA PHE A 179 -14.55 -41.95 52.61
C PHE A 179 -13.46 -42.74 53.36
N ASP A 180 -12.43 -42.06 53.87
CA ASP A 180 -11.38 -42.66 54.69
C ASP A 180 -11.91 -43.14 56.06
N SER A 181 -12.88 -42.44 56.63
CA SER A 181 -13.60 -42.83 57.85
C SER A 181 -14.46 -44.08 57.63
N GLU A 182 -15.22 -44.15 56.53
CA GLU A 182 -15.96 -45.36 56.15
C GLU A 182 -15.03 -46.53 55.85
N ARG A 183 -13.90 -46.27 55.17
CA ARG A 183 -12.87 -47.28 54.92
C ARG A 183 -12.23 -47.77 56.21
N ALA A 184 -11.94 -46.88 57.17
CA ALA A 184 -11.40 -47.24 58.48
C ALA A 184 -12.40 -48.06 59.30
N ALA A 185 -13.69 -47.73 59.26
CA ALA A 185 -14.75 -48.51 59.91
C ALA A 185 -14.93 -49.89 59.25
N SER A 186 -14.85 -49.97 57.92
CA SER A 186 -14.91 -51.22 57.15
C SER A 186 -13.67 -52.10 57.37
N VAL A 187 -12.50 -51.49 57.55
CA VAL A 187 -11.24 -52.17 57.91
C VAL A 187 -11.27 -52.64 59.37
N ALA A 188 -11.84 -51.89 60.30
CA ALA A 188 -12.00 -52.31 61.69
C ALA A 188 -12.99 -53.49 61.85
N ALA A 189 -14.12 -53.46 61.14
CA ALA A 189 -15.09 -54.57 61.11
C ALA A 189 -14.52 -55.83 60.43
N ARG A 190 -13.67 -55.66 59.40
CA ARG A 190 -12.91 -56.77 58.81
C ARG A 190 -11.79 -57.27 59.73
N ALA A 191 -11.13 -56.40 60.50
CA ALA A 191 -10.08 -56.79 61.44
C ALA A 191 -10.60 -57.61 62.62
N GLU A 192 -11.86 -57.43 63.06
CA GLU A 192 -12.46 -58.23 64.13
C GLU A 192 -12.87 -59.64 63.64
N VAL A 193 -13.36 -59.74 62.40
CA VAL A 193 -13.65 -61.02 61.72
C VAL A 193 -12.37 -61.75 61.32
N ASP A 194 -11.37 -61.01 60.83
CA ASP A 194 -10.05 -61.55 60.52
C ASP A 194 -9.28 -61.91 61.79
N ALA A 195 -9.41 -61.22 62.94
CA ALA A 195 -8.76 -61.64 64.18
C ALA A 195 -9.28 -63.00 64.68
N GLY A 196 -10.59 -63.27 64.55
CA GLY A 196 -11.19 -64.58 64.86
C GLY A 196 -10.79 -65.69 63.88
N ARG A 197 -10.68 -65.36 62.59
CA ARG A 197 -10.24 -66.29 61.54
C ARG A 197 -8.73 -66.57 61.59
N THR A 198 -7.93 -65.54 61.84
CA THR A 198 -6.47 -65.58 62.00
C THR A 198 -6.08 -66.34 63.27
N ALA A 199 -6.86 -66.32 64.36
CA ALA A 199 -6.55 -67.16 65.53
C ALA A 199 -6.72 -68.67 65.25
N LEU A 200 -7.66 -69.04 64.38
CA LEU A 200 -7.91 -70.42 63.96
C LEU A 200 -6.92 -70.85 62.86
N GLU A 201 -6.66 -69.97 61.89
CA GLU A 201 -5.69 -70.16 60.80
C GLU A 201 -4.25 -70.14 61.33
N VAL A 202 -3.86 -69.31 62.30
CA VAL A 202 -2.51 -69.33 62.91
C VAL A 202 -2.23 -70.64 63.63
N ARG A 203 -3.23 -71.32 64.20
CA ARG A 203 -3.05 -72.63 64.83
C ARG A 203 -2.92 -73.75 63.79
N GLN A 204 -3.64 -73.64 62.68
CA GLN A 204 -3.65 -74.65 61.60
C GLN A 204 -2.47 -74.47 60.64
N GLU A 205 -2.12 -73.22 60.32
CA GLU A 205 -0.94 -72.81 59.61
C GLU A 205 0.33 -72.87 60.45
N ALA A 206 0.35 -72.79 61.79
CA ALA A 206 1.58 -73.09 62.53
C ALA A 206 2.01 -74.56 62.33
N LEU A 207 1.05 -75.49 62.34
CA LEU A 207 1.30 -76.91 62.07
C LEU A 207 1.67 -77.18 60.60
N HIS A 208 1.11 -76.43 59.66
CA HIS A 208 1.47 -76.52 58.23
C HIS A 208 2.75 -75.73 57.88
N ARG A 209 3.03 -74.60 58.55
CA ARG A 209 4.23 -73.77 58.41
C ARG A 209 5.42 -74.42 59.08
N ASP A 210 5.30 -75.17 60.17
CA ASP A 210 6.46 -75.90 60.69
C ASP A 210 6.90 -77.02 59.73
N ALA A 211 5.94 -77.66 59.04
CA ALA A 211 6.20 -78.68 58.02
C ALA A 211 6.68 -78.07 56.68
N ALA A 212 6.05 -77.00 56.22
CA ALA A 212 6.40 -76.31 54.99
C ALA A 212 7.62 -75.39 55.15
N ALA A 213 7.88 -74.81 56.32
CA ALA A 213 9.10 -74.06 56.60
C ALA A 213 10.31 -74.98 56.68
N LEU A 214 10.19 -76.25 57.09
CA LEU A 214 11.32 -77.18 56.95
C LEU A 214 11.66 -77.41 55.46
N GLN A 215 10.66 -77.60 54.60
CA GLN A 215 10.85 -77.81 53.16
C GLN A 215 11.22 -76.53 52.39
N LEU A 216 10.64 -75.40 52.76
CA LEU A 216 10.94 -74.09 52.17
C LEU A 216 12.27 -73.55 52.69
N ARG A 217 12.69 -73.85 53.93
CA ARG A 217 14.04 -73.52 54.42
C ARG A 217 15.09 -74.37 53.73
N GLU A 218 14.81 -75.63 53.39
CA GLU A 218 15.66 -76.45 52.53
C GLU A 218 15.74 -75.90 51.10
N ALA A 219 14.61 -75.47 50.52
CA ALA A 219 14.57 -74.86 49.19
C ALA A 219 15.16 -73.44 49.15
N GLU A 220 14.94 -72.61 50.17
CA GLU A 220 15.51 -71.26 50.34
C GLU A 220 16.99 -71.34 50.68
N LEU A 221 17.46 -72.34 51.45
CA LEU A 221 18.90 -72.56 51.63
C LEU A 221 19.55 -73.04 50.33
N ALA A 222 18.85 -73.83 49.51
CA ALA A 222 19.34 -74.25 48.19
C ALA A 222 19.33 -73.09 47.18
N ASP A 223 18.29 -72.25 47.18
CA ASP A 223 18.15 -71.10 46.29
C ASP A 223 19.01 -69.92 46.74
N GLN A 224 19.17 -69.68 48.04
CA GLN A 224 20.17 -68.74 48.58
C GLN A 224 21.59 -69.25 48.36
N ALA A 225 21.86 -70.56 48.48
CA ALA A 225 23.15 -71.12 48.09
C ALA A 225 23.40 -70.95 46.58
N SER A 226 22.37 -71.10 45.74
CA SER A 226 22.42 -70.87 44.29
C SER A 226 22.61 -69.39 43.92
N VAL A 227 21.92 -68.47 44.59
CA VAL A 227 22.02 -67.01 44.37
C VAL A 227 23.34 -66.48 44.93
N VAL A 228 23.83 -67.01 46.05
CA VAL A 228 25.14 -66.68 46.62
C VAL A 228 26.27 -67.26 45.77
N THR A 229 26.14 -68.48 45.23
CA THR A 229 27.12 -69.01 44.26
C THR A 229 27.05 -68.31 42.91
N ALA A 230 25.86 -67.95 42.42
CA ALA A 230 25.71 -67.17 41.19
C ALA A 230 26.28 -65.75 41.35
N ARG A 231 26.01 -65.05 42.47
CA ARG A 231 26.61 -63.75 42.79
C ARG A 231 28.10 -63.85 43.12
N ALA A 232 28.58 -64.96 43.70
CA ALA A 232 29.99 -65.20 43.90
C ALA A 232 30.71 -65.41 42.57
N VAL A 233 30.15 -66.20 41.65
CA VAL A 233 30.67 -66.38 40.29
C VAL A 233 30.57 -65.10 39.46
N GLU A 234 29.52 -64.29 39.63
CA GLU A 234 29.36 -63.00 38.96
C GLU A 234 30.34 -61.95 39.52
N HIS A 235 30.55 -61.90 40.84
CA HIS A 235 31.58 -61.07 41.47
C HIS A 235 33.00 -61.55 41.16
N GLU A 236 33.25 -62.85 41.07
CA GLU A 236 34.55 -63.43 40.74
C GLU A 236 34.88 -63.22 39.25
N ARG A 237 33.90 -63.30 38.35
CA ARG A 237 34.03 -62.89 36.95
C ARG A 237 34.24 -61.38 36.80
N GLU A 238 33.56 -60.56 37.59
CA GLU A 238 33.76 -59.12 37.59
C GLU A 238 35.10 -58.73 38.22
N LEU A 239 35.58 -59.48 39.22
CA LEU A 239 36.92 -59.34 39.81
C LEU A 239 38.03 -59.85 38.88
N GLU A 240 37.82 -60.91 38.09
CA GLU A 240 38.72 -61.33 37.01
C GLU A 240 38.73 -60.31 35.87
N ARG A 241 37.57 -59.74 35.51
CA ARG A 241 37.46 -58.65 34.54
C ARG A 241 38.19 -57.39 35.03
N ILE A 242 38.03 -57.02 36.29
CA ILE A 242 38.67 -55.84 36.91
C ILE A 242 40.17 -56.09 37.17
N GLY A 243 40.56 -57.32 37.53
CA GLY A 243 41.95 -57.72 37.76
C GLY A 243 42.76 -57.94 36.48
N GLY A 244 42.11 -58.18 35.35
CA GLY A 244 42.73 -58.31 34.02
C GLY A 244 42.76 -57.02 33.20
N LEU A 245 42.06 -55.95 33.64
CA LEU A 245 42.12 -54.65 32.98
C LEU A 245 43.44 -53.96 33.29
N THR A 246 44.14 -53.54 32.23
CA THR A 246 45.22 -52.58 32.37
C THR A 246 44.66 -51.22 32.78
N VAL A 247 45.47 -50.38 33.44
CA VAL A 247 45.08 -49.03 33.86
C VAL A 247 44.50 -48.22 32.68
N ASP A 248 45.02 -48.41 31.47
CA ASP A 248 44.57 -47.73 30.26
C ASP A 248 43.18 -48.21 29.78
N GLU A 249 42.86 -49.50 29.91
CA GLU A 249 41.56 -50.04 29.53
C GLU A 249 40.44 -49.61 30.50
N ALA A 250 40.73 -49.59 31.81
CA ALA A 250 39.81 -49.06 32.82
C ALA A 250 39.54 -47.56 32.61
N LYS A 251 40.59 -46.80 32.26
CA LYS A 251 40.49 -45.38 31.92
C LYS A 251 39.64 -45.16 30.67
N ASN A 252 39.81 -45.96 29.62
CA ASN A 252 38.99 -45.87 28.40
C ASN A 252 37.51 -46.19 28.64
N GLN A 253 37.19 -47.20 29.46
CA GLN A 253 35.80 -47.50 29.82
C GLN A 253 35.14 -46.35 30.59
N LEU A 254 35.87 -45.74 31.54
CA LEU A 254 35.39 -44.57 32.26
C LEU A 254 35.18 -43.38 31.33
N LEU A 255 36.15 -43.10 30.45
CA LEU A 255 36.06 -42.03 29.46
C LEU A 255 34.86 -42.22 28.52
N THR A 256 34.56 -43.45 28.10
CA THR A 256 33.41 -43.74 27.25
C THR A 256 32.08 -43.46 27.97
N LYS A 257 31.97 -43.83 29.26
CA LYS A 257 30.76 -43.54 30.06
C LYS A 257 30.58 -42.03 30.27
N VAL A 258 31.66 -41.33 30.60
CA VAL A 258 31.66 -39.87 30.75
C VAL A 258 31.30 -39.21 29.42
N GLU A 259 31.82 -39.70 28.29
CA GLU A 259 31.49 -39.18 26.96
C GLU A 259 30.00 -39.31 26.64
N VAL A 260 29.38 -40.46 26.90
CA VAL A 260 27.93 -40.66 26.70
C VAL A 260 27.12 -39.72 27.58
N GLN A 261 27.53 -39.53 28.83
CA GLN A 261 26.85 -38.62 29.75
C GLN A 261 26.99 -37.15 29.31
N VAL A 262 28.20 -36.72 28.96
CA VAL A 262 28.48 -35.37 28.45
C VAL A 262 27.72 -35.12 27.15
N ARG A 263 27.63 -36.09 26.23
CA ARG A 263 26.82 -35.96 25.01
C ARG A 263 25.33 -35.75 25.32
N ARG A 264 24.80 -36.44 26.33
CA ARG A 264 23.40 -36.28 26.76
C ARG A 264 23.16 -34.91 27.40
N GLU A 265 24.05 -34.47 28.27
CA GLU A 265 23.98 -33.15 28.92
C GLU A 265 24.14 -32.02 27.90
N ALA A 266 25.06 -32.17 26.94
CA ALA A 266 25.24 -31.25 25.82
C ALA A 266 23.97 -31.16 24.97
N ALA A 267 23.33 -32.28 24.62
CA ALA A 267 22.10 -32.26 23.84
C ALA A 267 20.94 -31.54 24.55
N ILE A 268 20.83 -31.71 25.88
CA ILE A 268 19.84 -30.98 26.70
C ILE A 268 20.16 -29.49 26.73
N MET A 269 21.44 -29.15 26.90
CA MET A 269 21.91 -27.76 26.90
C MET A 269 21.68 -27.08 25.56
N THR A 270 21.98 -27.74 24.44
CA THR A 270 21.71 -27.26 23.07
C THR A 270 20.23 -26.96 22.88
N ARG A 271 19.33 -27.90 23.21
CA ARG A 271 17.89 -27.67 23.10
C ARG A 271 17.40 -26.50 23.96
N ARG A 272 17.97 -26.34 25.15
CA ARG A 272 17.63 -25.20 26.03
C ARG A 272 18.08 -23.88 25.42
N ILE A 273 19.29 -23.83 24.85
CA ILE A 273 19.83 -22.64 24.18
C ILE A 273 18.99 -22.30 22.93
N GLU A 274 18.63 -23.31 22.13
CA GLU A 274 17.77 -23.12 20.95
C GLU A 274 16.39 -22.57 21.35
N ALA A 275 15.74 -23.13 22.37
CA ALA A 275 14.45 -22.64 22.85
C ALA A 275 14.53 -21.20 23.41
N GLU A 276 15.60 -20.87 24.14
CA GLU A 276 15.84 -19.53 24.67
C GLU A 276 16.13 -18.51 23.54
N ALA A 277 16.90 -18.91 22.54
CA ALA A 277 17.15 -18.12 21.34
C ALA A 277 15.88 -17.88 20.53
N GLU A 278 15.04 -18.91 20.34
CA GLU A 278 13.77 -18.80 19.63
C GLU A 278 12.80 -17.86 20.38
N ALA A 279 12.68 -18.00 21.70
CA ALA A 279 11.84 -17.12 22.52
C ALA A 279 12.31 -15.65 22.44
N THR A 280 13.62 -15.42 22.49
CA THR A 280 14.24 -14.10 22.38
C THR A 280 14.05 -13.50 20.99
N ALA A 281 14.22 -14.31 19.94
CA ALA A 281 14.01 -13.91 18.55
C ALA A 281 12.55 -13.51 18.31
N LYS A 282 11.59 -14.30 18.82
CA LYS A 282 10.16 -14.00 18.72
C LYS A 282 9.80 -12.69 19.42
N GLN A 283 10.41 -12.41 20.58
CA GLN A 283 10.19 -11.14 21.27
C GLN A 283 10.77 -9.96 20.49
N LYS A 284 11.98 -10.09 19.94
CA LYS A 284 12.58 -9.05 19.09
C LYS A 284 11.78 -8.80 17.81
N ALA A 285 11.32 -9.85 17.15
CA ALA A 285 10.50 -9.75 15.94
C ALA A 285 9.21 -8.97 16.20
N ARG A 286 8.55 -9.21 17.34
CA ARG A 286 7.36 -8.43 17.75
C ARG A 286 7.66 -6.95 17.92
N VAL A 287 8.80 -6.60 18.52
CA VAL A 287 9.23 -5.20 18.67
C VAL A 287 9.47 -4.55 17.31
N ILE A 288 10.20 -5.22 16.41
CA ILE A 288 10.49 -4.73 15.06
C ILE A 288 9.20 -4.45 14.29
N VAL A 289 8.27 -5.42 14.29
CA VAL A 289 6.98 -5.27 13.58
C VAL A 289 6.14 -4.16 14.22
N ALA A 290 6.06 -4.09 15.55
CA ALA A 290 5.31 -3.05 16.25
C ALA A 290 5.86 -1.65 15.94
N ASP A 291 7.19 -1.48 15.98
CA ASP A 291 7.84 -0.20 15.70
C ASP A 291 7.67 0.21 14.23
N ALA A 292 7.76 -0.74 13.29
CA ALA A 292 7.53 -0.50 11.88
C ALA A 292 6.08 -0.05 11.61
N VAL A 293 5.09 -0.73 12.19
CA VAL A 293 3.67 -0.39 12.04
C VAL A 293 3.35 0.96 12.71
N GLN A 294 3.86 1.21 13.92
CA GLN A 294 3.61 2.45 14.66
C GLN A 294 4.10 3.69 13.90
N LYS A 295 5.23 3.60 13.19
CA LYS A 295 5.79 4.70 12.40
C LYS A 295 4.93 5.05 11.17
N VAL A 296 4.07 4.13 10.72
CA VAL A 296 3.27 4.23 9.50
C VAL A 296 1.78 4.46 9.81
N ALA A 297 1.42 4.77 11.05
CA ALA A 297 0.02 4.99 11.44
C ALA A 297 -0.60 6.20 10.71
N SER A 298 -1.23 5.93 9.56
CA SER A 298 -2.03 6.85 8.76
C SER A 298 -3.50 6.49 8.90
N ASP A 299 -4.35 7.50 9.02
CA ASP A 299 -5.81 7.36 8.96
C ASP A 299 -6.22 7.00 7.52
N GLN A 300 -6.57 5.74 7.28
CA GLN A 300 -7.16 5.32 6.01
C GLN A 300 -8.66 5.07 6.18
N THR A 301 -9.45 5.81 5.40
CA THR A 301 -10.90 5.68 5.37
C THR A 301 -11.31 4.64 4.34
N SER A 302 -12.22 3.74 4.70
CA SER A 302 -12.79 2.80 3.74
C SER A 302 -13.53 3.56 2.65
N GLN A 303 -13.08 3.48 1.40
CA GLN A 303 -13.72 4.18 0.29
C GLN A 303 -14.91 3.37 -0.23
N SER A 304 -16.03 4.05 -0.52
CA SER A 304 -17.23 3.42 -1.09
C SER A 304 -17.01 3.11 -2.57
N VAL A 305 -17.50 1.96 -3.03
CA VAL A 305 -17.46 1.51 -4.44
C VAL A 305 -18.47 2.27 -5.31
N VAL A 306 -19.16 3.27 -4.76
CA VAL A 306 -20.14 4.09 -5.48
C VAL A 306 -19.71 5.55 -5.42
N SER A 307 -19.59 6.19 -6.59
CA SER A 307 -19.32 7.61 -6.68
C SER A 307 -20.64 8.37 -6.62
N VAL A 308 -20.86 9.09 -5.52
CA VAL A 308 -22.05 9.94 -5.33
C VAL A 308 -21.72 11.34 -5.86
N VAL A 309 -22.51 11.81 -6.82
CA VAL A 309 -22.44 13.20 -7.30
C VAL A 309 -23.59 13.98 -6.69
N HIS A 310 -23.26 15.00 -5.93
CA HIS A 310 -24.23 15.92 -5.34
C HIS A 310 -24.60 16.99 -6.38
N LEU A 311 -25.90 17.23 -6.55
CA LEU A 311 -26.45 18.20 -7.47
C LEU A 311 -26.79 19.50 -6.74
N PRO A 312 -26.55 20.67 -7.33
CA PRO A 312 -26.86 21.94 -6.69
C PRO A 312 -28.36 22.28 -6.66
N ALA A 313 -29.19 21.61 -7.47
CA ALA A 313 -30.65 21.72 -7.46
C ALA A 313 -31.29 20.53 -8.20
N GLU A 314 -32.53 20.18 -7.84
CA GLU A 314 -33.30 19.10 -8.48
C GLU A 314 -33.57 19.35 -9.99
N GLU A 315 -33.60 20.61 -10.43
CA GLU A 315 -33.71 20.97 -11.85
C GLU A 315 -32.54 20.44 -12.70
N VAL A 316 -31.36 20.31 -12.10
CA VAL A 316 -30.18 19.74 -12.76
C VAL A 316 -30.40 18.25 -13.06
N LYS A 317 -31.07 17.52 -12.17
CA LYS A 317 -31.44 16.11 -12.36
C LYS A 317 -32.30 15.93 -13.61
N GLY A 318 -33.27 16.82 -13.82
CA GLY A 318 -34.10 16.85 -15.04
C GLY A 318 -33.31 17.13 -16.33
N ARG A 319 -32.29 18.00 -16.26
CA ARG A 319 -31.38 18.28 -17.39
C ARG A 319 -30.43 17.12 -17.70
N ILE A 320 -29.97 16.40 -16.67
CA ILE A 320 -29.14 15.18 -16.80
C ILE A 320 -29.93 14.08 -17.53
N ILE A 321 -31.20 13.87 -17.18
CA ILE A 321 -32.09 12.92 -17.88
C ILE A 321 -32.32 13.40 -19.32
N GLY A 322 -32.71 14.67 -19.48
CA GLY A 322 -33.11 15.24 -20.77
C GLY A 322 -34.47 14.71 -21.26
N ARG A 323 -34.97 15.25 -22.38
CA ARG A 323 -36.24 14.80 -22.96
C ARG A 323 -36.11 13.34 -23.39
N GLU A 324 -37.03 12.49 -22.90
CA GLU A 324 -37.05 11.03 -23.16
C GLU A 324 -35.79 10.28 -22.74
N GLY A 325 -34.99 10.83 -21.82
CA GLY A 325 -33.73 10.20 -21.40
C GLY A 325 -32.61 10.35 -22.44
N ARG A 326 -32.74 11.27 -23.43
CA ARG A 326 -31.73 11.45 -24.49
C ARG A 326 -30.35 11.75 -23.92
N ASN A 327 -30.27 12.67 -22.94
CA ASN A 327 -28.99 13.14 -22.43
C ASN A 327 -28.30 12.06 -21.59
N ILE A 328 -29.03 11.41 -20.69
CA ILE A 328 -28.50 10.30 -19.89
C ILE A 328 -28.04 9.16 -20.79
N ARG A 329 -28.80 8.77 -21.81
CA ARG A 329 -28.37 7.71 -22.76
C ARG A 329 -27.11 8.10 -23.53
N THR A 330 -27.02 9.34 -24.01
CA THR A 330 -25.80 9.81 -24.67
C THR A 330 -24.61 9.80 -23.70
N PHE A 331 -24.80 10.28 -22.47
CA PHE A 331 -23.77 10.24 -21.44
C PHE A 331 -23.30 8.81 -21.15
N GLU A 332 -24.22 7.88 -20.93
CA GLU A 332 -23.90 6.47 -20.68
C GLU A 332 -23.18 5.83 -21.87
N THR A 333 -23.60 6.15 -23.10
CA THR A 333 -22.99 5.63 -24.33
C THR A 333 -21.57 6.18 -24.55
N VAL A 334 -21.37 7.48 -24.34
CA VAL A 334 -20.07 8.15 -24.56
C VAL A 334 -19.09 7.78 -23.46
N THR A 335 -19.51 7.88 -22.20
CA THR A 335 -18.62 7.65 -21.05
C THR A 335 -18.44 6.17 -20.72
N GLY A 336 -19.40 5.32 -21.09
CA GLY A 336 -19.45 3.92 -20.66
C GLY A 336 -19.75 3.75 -19.16
N VAL A 337 -20.27 4.78 -18.49
CA VAL A 337 -20.64 4.78 -17.07
C VAL A 337 -22.16 4.82 -16.94
N ASN A 338 -22.74 3.96 -16.11
CA ASN A 338 -24.16 3.95 -15.84
C ASN A 338 -24.53 5.00 -14.81
N VAL A 339 -25.61 5.74 -15.08
CA VAL A 339 -26.09 6.82 -14.21
C VAL A 339 -27.37 6.34 -13.54
N ILE A 340 -27.29 5.99 -12.26
CA ILE A 340 -28.43 5.52 -11.48
C ILE A 340 -29.09 6.73 -10.83
N ILE A 341 -30.32 6.98 -11.24
CA ILE A 341 -31.18 8.02 -10.69
C ILE A 341 -32.23 7.35 -9.82
N ASP A 342 -32.17 7.63 -8.52
CA ASP A 342 -33.10 7.10 -7.51
C ASP A 342 -33.94 8.24 -6.89
N ASP A 343 -34.85 7.90 -5.98
CA ASP A 343 -35.69 8.82 -5.21
C ASP A 343 -34.89 9.69 -4.21
N THR A 344 -33.57 9.51 -4.14
CA THR A 344 -32.70 10.37 -3.34
C THR A 344 -32.68 11.79 -3.93
N PRO A 345 -33.08 12.82 -3.16
CA PRO A 345 -33.07 14.20 -3.63
C PRO A 345 -31.62 14.68 -3.83
N GLU A 346 -31.41 15.53 -4.85
CA GLU A 346 -30.13 16.23 -5.07
C GLU A 346 -28.89 15.33 -5.22
N ALA A 347 -29.06 14.04 -5.55
CA ALA A 347 -27.94 13.12 -5.73
C ALA A 347 -28.14 12.18 -6.92
N VAL A 348 -27.03 11.85 -7.59
CA VAL A 348 -26.97 10.88 -8.68
C VAL A 348 -25.82 9.92 -8.41
N LEU A 349 -26.05 8.63 -8.63
CA LEU A 349 -25.07 7.58 -8.40
C LEU A 349 -24.44 7.17 -9.73
N LEU A 350 -23.11 7.17 -9.78
CA LEU A 350 -22.36 6.68 -10.93
C LEU A 350 -21.84 5.27 -10.65
N SER A 351 -22.18 4.35 -11.57
CA SER A 351 -21.79 2.95 -11.50
C SER A 351 -20.99 2.58 -12.75
N CYS A 352 -19.74 2.20 -12.56
CA CYS A 352 -18.89 1.65 -13.59
C CYS A 352 -17.86 0.76 -12.94
N PHE A 353 -17.51 -0.35 -13.57
CA PHE A 353 -16.62 -1.33 -13.00
C PHE A 353 -15.14 -0.90 -13.09
N ASP A 354 -14.78 -0.26 -14.20
CA ASP A 354 -13.49 0.42 -14.37
C ASP A 354 -13.47 1.69 -13.48
N PRO A 355 -12.60 1.73 -12.44
CA PRO A 355 -12.58 2.84 -11.50
C PRO A 355 -12.11 4.15 -12.14
N VAL A 356 -11.17 4.08 -13.10
CA VAL A 356 -10.67 5.26 -13.80
C VAL A 356 -11.78 5.81 -14.69
N ARG A 357 -12.48 4.94 -15.42
CA ARG A 357 -13.64 5.36 -16.24
C ARG A 357 -14.77 5.93 -15.39
N ARG A 358 -15.03 5.36 -14.21
CA ARG A 358 -16.00 5.90 -13.25
C ARG A 358 -15.64 7.32 -12.84
N GLU A 359 -14.36 7.56 -12.58
CA GLU A 359 -13.88 8.90 -12.24
C GLU A 359 -13.97 9.87 -13.41
N VAL A 360 -13.60 9.44 -14.63
CA VAL A 360 -13.80 10.24 -15.84
C VAL A 360 -15.27 10.63 -15.96
N GLY A 361 -16.21 9.69 -15.80
CA GLY A 361 -17.63 9.98 -15.80
C GLY A 361 -18.04 10.99 -14.71
N ARG A 362 -17.48 10.87 -13.50
CA ARG A 362 -17.72 11.82 -12.40
C ARG A 362 -17.28 13.23 -12.76
N VAL A 363 -16.07 13.38 -13.28
CA VAL A 363 -15.49 14.66 -13.71
C VAL A 363 -16.27 15.23 -14.89
N THR A 364 -16.61 14.41 -15.90
CA THR A 364 -17.45 14.82 -17.03
C THR A 364 -18.79 15.36 -16.54
N LEU A 365 -19.46 14.66 -15.62
CA LEU A 365 -20.75 15.10 -15.10
C LEU A 365 -20.63 16.41 -14.31
N MET A 366 -19.56 16.57 -13.51
CA MET A 366 -19.30 17.83 -12.80
C MET A 366 -19.08 19.01 -13.77
N MET A 367 -18.26 18.83 -14.80
CA MET A 367 -18.04 19.87 -15.82
C MET A 367 -19.35 20.28 -16.51
N LEU A 368 -20.23 19.32 -16.80
CA LEU A 368 -21.53 19.58 -17.42
C LEU A 368 -22.51 20.29 -16.48
N ILE A 369 -22.44 20.00 -15.17
CA ILE A 369 -23.24 20.68 -14.15
C ILE A 369 -22.78 22.12 -13.99
N GLU A 370 -21.47 22.36 -13.94
CA GLU A 370 -20.87 23.70 -13.85
C GLU A 370 -21.17 24.56 -15.08
N ASP A 371 -21.10 23.99 -16.29
CA ASP A 371 -21.49 24.66 -17.54
C ASP A 371 -23.02 24.90 -17.63
N GLY A 372 -23.80 24.10 -16.90
CA GLY A 372 -25.26 24.19 -16.84
C GLY A 372 -25.98 23.75 -18.11
N ARG A 373 -25.26 23.34 -19.16
CA ARG A 373 -25.79 22.88 -20.45
C ARG A 373 -25.45 21.41 -20.67
N ILE A 374 -26.49 20.58 -20.69
CA ILE A 374 -26.34 19.13 -20.87
C ILE A 374 -27.03 18.76 -22.18
N HIS A 375 -26.24 18.50 -23.21
CA HIS A 375 -26.71 18.01 -24.52
C HIS A 375 -25.62 17.17 -25.20
N PRO A 376 -25.97 16.29 -26.17
CA PRO A 376 -25.05 15.30 -26.73
C PRO A 376 -23.64 15.80 -27.08
N HIS A 377 -23.55 16.89 -27.85
CA HIS A 377 -22.25 17.43 -28.27
C HIS A 377 -21.38 17.94 -27.11
N ARG A 378 -21.99 18.54 -26.07
CA ARG A 378 -21.24 19.00 -24.89
C ARG A 378 -20.78 17.83 -24.02
N ILE A 379 -21.56 16.75 -23.99
CA ILE A 379 -21.18 15.53 -23.28
C ILE A 379 -19.90 14.95 -23.90
N GLU A 380 -19.81 14.90 -25.23
CA GLU A 380 -18.61 14.46 -25.95
C GLU A 380 -17.40 15.37 -25.64
N GLU A 381 -17.55 16.70 -25.80
CA GLU A 381 -16.47 17.66 -25.52
C GLU A 381 -16.02 17.67 -24.04
N ALA A 382 -16.96 17.49 -23.10
CA ALA A 382 -16.64 17.40 -21.68
C ALA A 382 -15.98 16.06 -21.33
N TYR A 383 -16.32 14.99 -22.05
CA TYR A 383 -15.71 13.68 -21.86
C TYR A 383 -14.23 13.68 -22.29
N GLU A 384 -13.91 14.24 -23.46
CA GLU A 384 -12.52 14.36 -23.93
C GLU A 384 -11.67 15.15 -22.93
N ARG A 385 -12.16 16.31 -22.46
CA ARG A 385 -11.45 17.11 -21.45
C ARG A 385 -11.30 16.38 -20.11
N ALA A 386 -12.31 15.65 -19.68
CA ALA A 386 -12.26 14.88 -18.43
C ALA A 386 -11.27 13.71 -18.53
N GLN A 387 -11.12 13.08 -19.68
CA GLN A 387 -10.10 12.04 -19.89
C GLN A 387 -8.69 12.62 -19.68
N ASP A 388 -8.36 13.73 -20.35
CA ASP A 388 -7.06 14.39 -20.22
C ASP A 388 -6.78 14.82 -18.77
N GLU A 389 -7.79 15.36 -18.07
CA GLU A 389 -7.63 15.80 -16.68
C GLU A 389 -7.42 14.63 -15.72
N VAL A 390 -8.18 13.55 -15.88
CA VAL A 390 -8.03 12.34 -15.03
C VAL A 390 -6.71 11.64 -15.31
N GLU A 391 -6.25 11.56 -16.57
CA GLU A 391 -4.94 10.98 -16.90
C GLU A 391 -3.81 11.81 -16.28
N ALA A 392 -3.88 13.14 -16.33
CA ALA A 392 -2.92 14.01 -15.64
C ALA A 392 -2.95 13.85 -14.11
N LEU A 393 -4.12 13.63 -13.51
CA LEU A 393 -4.27 13.34 -12.08
C LEU A 393 -3.73 11.97 -11.68
N CYS A 394 -3.85 10.97 -12.55
CA CYS A 394 -3.25 9.64 -12.36
C CYS A 394 -1.72 9.74 -12.39
N HIS A 395 -1.18 10.43 -13.41
CA HIS A 395 0.27 10.61 -13.56
C HIS A 395 0.88 11.30 -12.33
N ARG A 396 0.30 12.42 -11.88
CA ARG A 396 0.74 13.13 -10.68
C ARG A 396 0.70 12.26 -9.43
N ALA A 397 -0.36 11.47 -9.24
CA ALA A 397 -0.46 10.61 -8.07
C ALA A 397 0.59 9.50 -8.05
N ALA A 398 0.97 8.98 -9.22
CA ALA A 398 2.06 8.01 -9.33
C ALA A 398 3.42 8.67 -8.99
N GLU A 399 3.67 9.89 -9.48
CA GLU A 399 4.86 10.68 -9.12
C GLU A 399 4.93 10.93 -7.60
N ASP A 400 3.83 11.41 -7.01
CA ASP A 400 3.75 11.69 -5.58
C ASP A 400 4.03 10.41 -4.75
N ALA A 401 3.40 9.28 -5.13
CA ALA A 401 3.59 8.00 -4.48
C ALA A 401 5.05 7.50 -4.56
N MET A 402 5.70 7.67 -5.73
CA MET A 402 7.11 7.31 -5.90
C MET A 402 8.03 8.17 -5.03
N VAL A 403 7.77 9.48 -4.97
CA VAL A 403 8.54 10.41 -4.13
C VAL A 403 8.37 10.06 -2.66
N GLU A 404 7.14 9.79 -2.23
CA GLU A 404 6.82 9.41 -0.84
C GLU A 404 7.55 8.13 -0.42
N VAL A 405 7.51 7.11 -1.28
CA VAL A 405 8.18 5.83 -1.03
C VAL A 405 9.70 5.91 -1.27
N GLY A 406 10.20 6.94 -1.93
CA GLY A 406 11.63 7.15 -2.19
C GLY A 406 12.18 6.31 -3.34
N ILE A 407 11.39 6.11 -4.41
CA ILE A 407 11.78 5.42 -5.64
C ILE A 407 12.05 6.45 -6.73
N ALA A 408 13.25 6.45 -7.30
CA ALA A 408 13.68 7.50 -8.23
C ALA A 408 13.02 7.36 -9.62
N GLU A 409 13.13 6.19 -10.25
CA GLU A 409 12.67 5.98 -11.61
C GLU A 409 11.98 4.62 -11.76
N VAL A 410 10.92 4.61 -12.56
CA VAL A 410 10.21 3.41 -13.06
C VAL A 410 9.92 3.63 -14.54
N HIS A 411 9.70 2.54 -15.27
CA HIS A 411 9.36 2.62 -16.69
C HIS A 411 8.05 3.41 -16.91
N PRO A 412 7.93 4.24 -17.97
CA PRO A 412 6.72 5.05 -18.24
C PRO A 412 5.41 4.26 -18.27
N GLU A 413 5.42 3.04 -18.79
CA GLU A 413 4.24 2.15 -18.77
C GLU A 413 3.86 1.70 -17.35
N LEU A 414 4.84 1.39 -16.49
CA LEU A 414 4.57 1.09 -15.08
C LEU A 414 4.05 2.33 -14.35
N MET A 415 4.58 3.51 -14.68
CA MET A 415 4.11 4.80 -14.14
C MET A 415 2.63 5.04 -14.45
N LYS A 416 2.21 4.77 -15.69
CA LYS A 416 0.81 4.88 -16.10
C LYS A 416 -0.09 3.94 -15.30
N LEU A 417 0.34 2.69 -15.14
CA LEU A 417 -0.43 1.67 -14.40
C LEU A 417 -0.52 1.98 -12.90
N LEU A 418 0.56 2.47 -12.30
CA LEU A 418 0.57 2.96 -10.91
C LEU A 418 -0.46 4.07 -10.71
N GLY A 419 -0.54 5.02 -11.64
CA GLY A 419 -1.50 6.12 -11.58
C GLY A 419 -2.95 5.65 -11.58
N HIS A 420 -3.28 4.61 -12.36
CA HIS A 420 -4.62 4.05 -12.41
C HIS A 420 -5.05 3.40 -11.07
N LEU A 421 -4.09 2.89 -10.29
CA LEU A 421 -4.36 2.28 -8.98
C LEU A 421 -4.83 3.30 -7.94
N LYS A 422 -4.66 4.61 -8.19
CA LYS A 422 -5.26 5.69 -7.39
C LYS A 422 -6.77 5.58 -7.30
N TYR A 423 -7.45 5.07 -8.32
CA TYR A 423 -8.90 4.94 -8.30
C TYR A 423 -9.35 3.50 -8.00
N ARG A 424 -8.45 2.53 -8.08
CA ARG A 424 -8.74 1.13 -7.76
C ARG A 424 -8.85 0.95 -6.26
N THR A 425 -9.88 0.21 -5.86
CA THR A 425 -10.04 -0.23 -4.48
C THR A 425 -9.98 -1.76 -4.41
N SER A 426 -9.34 -2.29 -3.36
CA SER A 426 -9.28 -3.72 -3.05
C SER A 426 -9.62 -3.87 -1.58
N TYR A 427 -10.55 -4.76 -1.23
CA TYR A 427 -11.03 -4.94 0.14
C TYR A 427 -11.58 -3.66 0.83
N GLY A 428 -11.89 -2.59 0.09
CA GLY A 428 -12.34 -1.29 0.62
C GLY A 428 -11.22 -0.27 0.87
N GLN A 429 -9.96 -0.63 0.58
CA GLN A 429 -8.81 0.27 0.62
C GLN A 429 -8.39 0.70 -0.78
N ASN A 430 -7.82 1.91 -0.87
CA ASN A 430 -7.17 2.39 -2.07
C ASN A 430 -5.91 1.57 -2.38
N VAL A 431 -5.77 1.04 -3.60
CA VAL A 431 -4.63 0.14 -3.93
C VAL A 431 -3.30 0.90 -3.97
N LEU A 432 -3.25 2.08 -4.59
CA LEU A 432 -2.02 2.87 -4.63
C LEU A 432 -1.57 3.30 -3.21
N GLY A 433 -2.52 3.75 -2.37
CA GLY A 433 -2.25 4.08 -0.97
C GLY A 433 -1.75 2.87 -0.17
N HIS A 434 -2.36 1.69 -0.38
CA HIS A 434 -1.90 0.43 0.20
C HIS A 434 -0.47 0.08 -0.23
N MET A 435 -0.11 0.25 -1.50
CA MET A 435 1.24 -0.01 -2.01
C MET A 435 2.28 0.95 -1.41
N VAL A 436 1.94 2.23 -1.27
CA VAL A 436 2.79 3.23 -0.58
C VAL A 436 3.04 2.83 0.87
N GLU A 437 1.96 2.50 1.57
CA GLU A 437 2.02 2.06 2.97
C GLU A 437 2.86 0.80 3.17
N THR A 438 2.62 -0.22 2.34
CA THR A 438 3.38 -1.47 2.32
C THR A 438 4.87 -1.19 2.08
N GLY A 439 5.21 -0.25 1.20
CA GLY A 439 6.58 0.23 1.00
C GLY A 439 7.21 0.86 2.26
N HIS A 440 6.45 1.66 3.02
CA HIS A 440 6.95 2.23 4.28
C HIS A 440 7.15 1.20 5.39
N ILE A 441 6.23 0.25 5.54
CA ILE A 441 6.36 -0.85 6.50
C ILE A 441 7.60 -1.69 6.16
N ALA A 442 7.72 -2.07 4.88
CA ALA A 442 8.87 -2.83 4.38
C ALA A 442 10.20 -2.15 4.69
N ARG A 443 10.28 -0.82 4.45
CA ARG A 443 11.45 0.00 4.80
C ARG A 443 11.76 -0.08 6.30
N GLY A 444 10.75 0.08 7.15
CA GLY A 444 10.90 0.03 8.60
C GLY A 444 11.44 -1.31 9.07
N ILE A 445 10.85 -2.41 8.60
CA ILE A 445 11.29 -3.76 8.96
C ILE A 445 12.73 -4.03 8.47
N ALA A 446 13.03 -3.69 7.21
CA ALA A 446 14.34 -3.88 6.63
C ALA A 446 15.44 -3.14 7.40
N TYR A 447 15.19 -1.89 7.79
CA TYR A 447 16.13 -1.08 8.57
C TYR A 447 16.44 -1.71 9.93
N GLU A 448 15.43 -2.14 10.67
CA GLU A 448 15.63 -2.77 11.99
C GLU A 448 16.31 -4.14 11.89
N MET A 449 16.18 -4.82 10.75
CA MET A 449 16.86 -6.10 10.47
C MET A 449 18.25 -5.94 9.87
N GLY A 450 18.68 -4.72 9.52
CA GLY A 450 19.98 -4.45 8.89
C GLY A 450 20.06 -4.93 7.42
N ILE A 451 18.93 -5.02 6.73
CA ILE A 451 18.82 -5.40 5.32
C ILE A 451 18.75 -4.12 4.47
N ASP A 452 19.34 -4.12 3.28
CA ASP A 452 19.23 -3.00 2.34
C ASP A 452 17.76 -2.79 1.93
N PRO A 453 17.15 -1.62 2.22
CA PRO A 453 15.75 -1.39 1.93
C PRO A 453 15.45 -1.26 0.43
N ALA A 454 16.43 -1.08 -0.46
CA ALA A 454 16.17 -0.73 -1.86
C ALA A 454 15.28 -1.73 -2.60
N ILE A 455 15.62 -3.03 -2.56
CA ILE A 455 14.89 -4.08 -3.29
C ILE A 455 13.53 -4.34 -2.63
N VAL A 456 13.51 -4.49 -1.30
CA VAL A 456 12.27 -4.80 -0.57
C VAL A 456 11.25 -3.67 -0.66
N VAL A 457 11.66 -2.41 -0.62
CA VAL A 457 10.76 -1.27 -0.80
C VAL A 457 10.21 -1.23 -2.22
N ARG A 458 11.05 -1.50 -3.23
CA ARG A 458 10.62 -1.53 -4.63
C ARG A 458 9.68 -2.69 -4.92
N GLY A 459 9.96 -3.88 -4.39
CA GLY A 459 9.09 -5.05 -4.44
C GLY A 459 7.76 -4.81 -3.71
N ALA A 460 7.80 -4.29 -2.50
CA ALA A 460 6.64 -3.90 -1.70
C ALA A 460 5.77 -2.83 -2.39
N PHE A 461 6.39 -1.83 -3.02
CA PHE A 461 5.65 -0.81 -3.76
C PHE A 461 5.00 -1.34 -5.03
N LEU A 462 5.58 -2.35 -5.69
CA LEU A 462 5.08 -2.87 -6.97
C LEU A 462 4.26 -4.17 -6.85
N HIS A 463 4.14 -4.78 -5.66
CA HIS A 463 3.56 -6.11 -5.47
C HIS A 463 2.15 -6.27 -6.07
N ASP A 464 1.35 -5.20 -6.02
CA ASP A 464 -0.03 -5.19 -6.47
C ASP A 464 -0.24 -4.55 -7.86
N ILE A 465 0.84 -4.26 -8.60
CA ILE A 465 0.77 -3.57 -9.91
C ILE A 465 -0.12 -4.31 -10.92
N GLY A 466 -0.20 -5.64 -10.82
CA GLY A 466 -1.04 -6.47 -11.68
C GLY A 466 -2.54 -6.17 -11.53
N LYS A 467 -3.00 -5.57 -10.43
CA LYS A 467 -4.40 -5.18 -10.23
C LYS A 467 -4.88 -4.15 -11.25
N ALA A 468 -3.97 -3.40 -11.87
CA ALA A 468 -4.30 -2.47 -12.94
C ALA A 468 -4.75 -3.16 -14.24
N LEU A 469 -4.44 -4.45 -14.44
CA LEU A 469 -4.66 -5.21 -15.68
C LEU A 469 -5.56 -6.44 -15.50
N THR A 470 -6.17 -6.63 -14.33
CA THR A 470 -6.91 -7.86 -13.97
C THR A 470 -8.11 -8.19 -14.86
N HIS A 471 -8.65 -7.23 -15.63
CA HIS A 471 -9.77 -7.48 -16.56
C HIS A 471 -9.32 -7.88 -17.97
N GLU A 472 -8.05 -7.64 -18.30
CA GLU A 472 -7.50 -7.84 -19.64
C GLU A 472 -6.52 -9.02 -19.70
N ALA A 473 -5.88 -9.37 -18.57
CA ALA A 473 -4.87 -10.41 -18.46
C ALA A 473 -5.41 -11.71 -17.85
N ARG A 474 -4.96 -12.86 -18.37
CA ARG A 474 -5.22 -14.18 -17.79
C ARG A 474 -4.14 -14.51 -16.75
N GLY A 475 -4.55 -14.77 -15.50
CA GLY A 475 -3.63 -15.14 -14.41
C GLY A 475 -3.95 -14.41 -13.11
N SER A 476 -3.29 -14.77 -12.01
CA SER A 476 -3.39 -13.99 -10.77
C SER A 476 -2.62 -12.67 -10.91
N HIS A 477 -3.01 -11.64 -10.16
CA HIS A 477 -2.36 -10.33 -10.25
C HIS A 477 -0.88 -10.36 -9.85
N ALA A 478 -0.49 -11.32 -9.00
CA ALA A 478 0.90 -11.56 -8.63
C ALA A 478 1.75 -12.00 -9.84
N ILE A 479 1.30 -13.03 -10.57
CA ILE A 479 2.02 -13.52 -11.76
C ILE A 479 2.01 -12.46 -12.86
N VAL A 480 0.85 -11.86 -13.14
CA VAL A 480 0.72 -10.80 -14.16
C VAL A 480 1.62 -9.60 -13.81
N GLY A 481 1.65 -9.19 -12.54
CA GLY A 481 2.48 -8.09 -12.07
C GLY A 481 3.98 -8.38 -12.21
N ALA A 482 4.40 -9.61 -11.90
CA ALA A 482 5.80 -10.01 -12.03
C ALA A 482 6.26 -10.07 -13.50
N GLU A 483 5.44 -10.62 -14.39
CA GLU A 483 5.71 -10.61 -15.84
C GLU A 483 5.82 -9.18 -16.39
N LEU A 484 4.95 -8.29 -15.92
CA LEU A 484 4.94 -6.88 -16.29
C LEU A 484 6.22 -6.17 -15.82
N ALA A 485 6.61 -6.38 -14.57
CA ALA A 485 7.83 -5.84 -13.99
C ALA A 485 9.06 -6.31 -14.80
N ARG A 486 9.17 -7.61 -15.09
CA ARG A 486 10.26 -8.15 -15.94
C ARG A 486 10.27 -7.53 -17.34
N ARG A 487 9.10 -7.41 -17.98
CA ARG A 487 8.96 -6.85 -19.33
C ARG A 487 9.46 -5.41 -19.41
N TYR A 488 9.21 -4.62 -18.36
CA TYR A 488 9.56 -3.20 -18.31
C TYR A 488 10.89 -2.91 -17.58
N GLY A 489 11.73 -3.92 -17.38
CA GLY A 489 13.13 -3.75 -16.98
C GLY A 489 13.39 -3.75 -15.48
N GLU A 490 12.44 -4.19 -14.65
CA GLU A 490 12.71 -4.45 -13.23
C GLU A 490 13.63 -5.66 -13.05
N SER A 491 14.37 -5.69 -11.94
CA SER A 491 15.26 -6.82 -11.62
C SER A 491 14.46 -8.07 -11.24
N GLU A 492 15.07 -9.24 -11.44
CA GLU A 492 14.44 -10.51 -11.06
C GLU A 492 14.13 -10.60 -9.56
N GLU A 493 14.93 -9.94 -8.72
CA GLU A 493 14.70 -9.87 -7.28
C GLU A 493 13.39 -9.11 -6.94
N VAL A 494 13.11 -8.01 -7.67
CA VAL A 494 11.86 -7.26 -7.54
C VAL A 494 10.69 -8.06 -8.11
N ALA A 495 10.85 -8.65 -9.29
CA ALA A 495 9.81 -9.50 -9.89
C ALA A 495 9.45 -10.70 -9.01
N HIS A 496 10.44 -11.33 -8.38
CA HIS A 496 10.25 -12.42 -7.44
C HIS A 496 9.46 -11.98 -6.20
N CYS A 497 9.72 -10.79 -5.65
CA CYS A 497 8.89 -10.23 -4.56
C CYS A 497 7.42 -10.08 -5.00
N ILE A 498 7.17 -9.70 -6.25
CA ILE A 498 5.82 -9.52 -6.81
C ILE A 498 5.12 -10.86 -7.05
N GLU A 499 5.76 -11.91 -7.53
CA GLU A 499 5.07 -13.21 -7.72
C GLU A 499 4.92 -14.00 -6.42
N ALA A 500 5.83 -13.82 -5.45
CA ALA A 500 5.80 -14.59 -4.20
C ALA A 500 4.87 -14.01 -3.11
N HIS A 501 4.37 -12.77 -3.24
CA HIS A 501 3.63 -12.12 -2.14
C HIS A 501 2.31 -12.84 -1.74
N HIS A 502 1.74 -13.65 -2.63
CA HIS A 502 0.58 -14.52 -2.35
C HIS A 502 0.91 -16.01 -2.41
N ASP A 503 2.18 -16.38 -2.25
CA ASP A 503 2.67 -17.77 -2.32
C ASP A 503 2.38 -18.50 -3.65
N GLU A 504 2.15 -17.77 -4.75
CA GLU A 504 2.06 -18.36 -6.10
C GLU A 504 3.38 -19.03 -6.50
N VAL A 505 4.47 -18.44 -6.02
CA VAL A 505 5.82 -19.01 -6.02
C VAL A 505 6.35 -18.97 -4.59
N SER A 506 7.06 -20.03 -4.17
CA SER A 506 7.65 -20.06 -2.83
C SER A 506 8.71 -18.98 -2.66
N PRO A 507 8.66 -18.16 -1.59
CA PRO A 507 9.61 -17.07 -1.40
C PRO A 507 11.02 -17.64 -1.14
N SER A 508 11.91 -17.50 -2.12
CA SER A 508 13.32 -17.93 -2.02
C SER A 508 14.28 -16.87 -1.47
N THR A 509 13.82 -15.62 -1.27
CA THR A 509 14.64 -14.49 -0.82
C THR A 509 14.03 -13.81 0.41
N ILE A 510 14.87 -13.14 1.20
CA ILE A 510 14.39 -12.45 2.41
C ILE A 510 13.48 -11.27 2.05
N GLU A 511 13.76 -10.60 0.93
CA GLU A 511 12.98 -9.48 0.40
C GLU A 511 11.56 -9.90 0.04
N ALA A 512 11.37 -11.10 -0.51
CA ALA A 512 10.05 -11.65 -0.81
C ALA A 512 9.25 -11.92 0.48
N VAL A 513 9.90 -12.52 1.49
CA VAL A 513 9.27 -12.76 2.80
C VAL A 513 8.90 -11.44 3.49
N LEU A 514 9.77 -10.43 3.42
CA LEU A 514 9.49 -9.11 4.00
C LEU A 514 8.39 -8.35 3.25
N THR A 515 8.31 -8.49 1.93
CA THR A 515 7.23 -7.94 1.11
C THR A 515 5.89 -8.53 1.53
N GLN A 516 5.80 -9.86 1.65
CA GLN A 516 4.60 -10.56 2.09
C GLN A 516 4.19 -10.19 3.52
N ALA A 517 5.15 -10.08 4.44
CA ALA A 517 4.90 -9.64 5.81
C ALA A 517 4.35 -8.21 5.84
N SER A 518 4.88 -7.32 5.00
CA SER A 518 4.48 -5.92 4.93
C SER A 518 3.06 -5.77 4.35
N ASP A 519 2.72 -6.52 3.29
CA ASP A 519 1.35 -6.57 2.74
C ASP A 519 0.36 -7.04 3.82
N SER A 520 0.69 -8.13 4.51
CA SER A 520 -0.14 -8.66 5.61
C SER A 520 -0.35 -7.63 6.73
N CYS A 521 0.67 -6.82 7.05
CA CYS A 521 0.56 -5.74 8.03
C CYS A 521 -0.31 -4.57 7.58
N SER A 522 -0.32 -4.23 6.28
CA SER A 522 -1.21 -3.19 5.74
C SER A 522 -2.66 -3.70 5.65
N GLY A 523 -2.87 -4.89 5.10
CA GLY A 523 -4.20 -5.46 4.87
C GLY A 523 -4.90 -6.01 6.12
N GLY A 524 -4.16 -6.42 7.15
CA GLY A 524 -4.69 -7.07 8.36
C GLY A 524 -5.25 -6.14 9.45
N ARG A 525 -5.27 -4.81 9.23
CA ARG A 525 -5.66 -3.85 10.26
C ARG A 525 -7.17 -3.87 10.53
N PRO A 526 -7.63 -3.84 11.80
CA PRO A 526 -9.05 -3.75 12.10
C PRO A 526 -9.70 -2.52 11.43
N GLY A 527 -10.72 -2.73 10.59
CA GLY A 527 -11.38 -1.68 9.81
C GLY A 527 -10.85 -1.52 8.37
N ALA A 528 -9.73 -2.14 8.01
CA ALA A 528 -9.18 -2.13 6.65
C ALA A 528 -10.03 -2.93 5.65
N ARG A 529 -10.62 -4.06 6.07
CA ARG A 529 -11.36 -4.97 5.20
C ARG A 529 -12.83 -5.09 5.62
N ARG A 530 -13.76 -4.93 4.67
CA ARG A 530 -15.18 -5.28 4.81
C ARG A 530 -15.50 -6.48 3.92
N GLU A 531 -15.48 -7.69 4.48
CA GLU A 531 -15.76 -8.97 3.80
C GLU A 531 -17.09 -9.01 3.01
N SER A 532 -18.11 -8.26 3.44
CA SER A 532 -19.47 -8.38 2.87
C SER A 532 -19.63 -7.77 1.47
N LEU A 533 -18.79 -6.82 1.08
CA LEU A 533 -18.88 -6.11 -0.21
C LEU A 533 -18.11 -6.81 -1.33
N GLU A 534 -17.12 -7.62 -0.98
CA GLU A 534 -16.22 -8.29 -1.92
C GLU A 534 -16.83 -9.53 -2.58
N SER A 535 -17.53 -10.36 -1.82
CA SER A 535 -18.30 -11.48 -2.39
C SER A 535 -19.30 -11.01 -3.44
N TYR A 536 -19.76 -9.77 -3.35
CA TYR A 536 -20.61 -9.14 -4.34
C TYR A 536 -19.83 -8.72 -5.59
N VAL A 537 -18.64 -8.12 -5.45
CA VAL A 537 -17.78 -7.75 -6.59
C VAL A 537 -17.30 -8.98 -7.35
N GLN A 538 -16.77 -10.01 -6.66
CA GLN A 538 -16.33 -11.26 -7.29
C GLN A 538 -17.46 -11.97 -8.04
N ARG A 539 -18.70 -11.89 -7.53
CA ARG A 539 -19.89 -12.41 -8.24
C ARG A 539 -20.16 -11.65 -9.53
N MET A 540 -20.06 -10.32 -9.52
CA MET A 540 -20.27 -9.51 -10.73
C MET A 540 -19.17 -9.78 -11.77
N GLU A 541 -17.91 -9.85 -11.33
CA GLU A 541 -16.76 -10.21 -12.16
C GLU A 541 -16.96 -11.55 -12.87
N ARG A 542 -17.47 -12.55 -12.13
CA ARG A 542 -17.74 -13.88 -12.69
C ARG A 542 -18.82 -13.84 -13.77
N ILE A 543 -19.89 -13.06 -13.56
CA ILE A 543 -20.98 -12.90 -14.53
C ILE A 543 -20.47 -12.24 -15.82
N GLU A 544 -19.64 -11.21 -15.71
CA GLU A 544 -19.07 -10.53 -16.89
C GLU A 544 -18.07 -11.42 -17.62
N ALA A 545 -17.23 -12.18 -16.90
CA ALA A 545 -16.29 -13.12 -17.50
C ALA A 545 -16.99 -14.21 -18.33
N ILE A 546 -18.12 -14.74 -17.85
CA ILE A 546 -18.94 -15.74 -18.57
C ILE A 546 -19.40 -15.18 -19.93
N ALA A 547 -19.85 -13.93 -19.97
CA ALA A 547 -20.33 -13.30 -21.20
C ALA A 547 -19.19 -12.84 -22.11
N SER A 548 -18.11 -12.29 -21.56
CA SER A 548 -16.94 -11.82 -22.33
C SER A 548 -16.17 -12.98 -22.98
N ALA A 549 -16.29 -14.20 -22.45
CA ALA A 549 -15.70 -15.39 -23.04
C ALA A 549 -16.39 -15.86 -24.35
N LYS A 550 -17.57 -15.32 -24.68
CA LYS A 550 -18.31 -15.70 -25.90
C LYS A 550 -17.71 -15.01 -27.13
N ASN A 551 -17.64 -15.74 -28.24
CA ASN A 551 -17.07 -15.22 -29.47
C ASN A 551 -17.93 -14.10 -30.06
N GLY A 552 -17.31 -13.06 -30.59
CA GLY A 552 -18.01 -11.91 -31.17
C GLY A 552 -18.54 -10.87 -30.17
N VAL A 553 -18.37 -11.09 -28.86
CA VAL A 553 -18.66 -10.09 -27.82
C VAL A 553 -17.57 -9.02 -27.79
N GLU A 554 -17.98 -7.75 -27.80
CA GLU A 554 -17.08 -6.60 -27.72
C GLU A 554 -17.00 -6.06 -26.30
N LYS A 555 -18.15 -5.89 -25.63
CA LYS A 555 -18.26 -5.33 -24.28
C LYS A 555 -19.41 -5.99 -23.53
N VAL A 556 -19.26 -6.12 -22.22
CA VAL A 556 -20.30 -6.64 -21.32
C VAL A 556 -20.52 -5.64 -20.20
N PHE A 557 -21.77 -5.47 -19.79
CA PHE A 557 -22.17 -4.59 -18.70
C PHE A 557 -23.12 -5.32 -17.76
N ALA A 558 -22.67 -5.67 -16.55
CA ALA A 558 -23.56 -6.09 -15.48
C ALA A 558 -24.24 -4.84 -14.85
N MET A 559 -25.57 -4.81 -14.89
CA MET A 559 -26.43 -3.73 -14.43
C MET A 559 -27.33 -4.20 -13.27
N GLN A 560 -27.90 -3.24 -12.54
CA GLN A 560 -28.85 -3.49 -11.44
C GLN A 560 -28.38 -4.56 -10.46
N ALA A 561 -27.14 -4.44 -9.97
CA ALA A 561 -26.56 -5.42 -9.05
C ALA A 561 -26.48 -6.85 -9.59
N GLY A 562 -26.25 -6.98 -10.91
CA GLY A 562 -26.18 -8.25 -11.61
C GLY A 562 -27.52 -8.89 -11.90
N ARG A 563 -28.63 -8.14 -11.75
CA ARG A 563 -29.98 -8.58 -12.18
C ARG A 563 -30.24 -8.32 -13.65
N GLU A 564 -29.43 -7.49 -14.30
CA GLU A 564 -29.49 -7.26 -15.73
C GLU A 564 -28.07 -7.33 -16.30
N LEU A 565 -27.90 -7.97 -17.45
CA LEU A 565 -26.62 -8.11 -18.12
C LEU A 565 -26.80 -7.67 -19.57
N ARG A 566 -26.03 -6.67 -20.01
CA ARG A 566 -26.03 -6.21 -21.39
C ARG A 566 -24.76 -6.63 -22.09
N VAL A 567 -24.89 -7.31 -23.22
CA VAL A 567 -23.77 -7.84 -24.00
C VAL A 567 -23.76 -7.14 -25.35
N MET A 568 -22.77 -6.29 -25.60
CA MET A 568 -22.57 -5.67 -26.91
C MET A 568 -21.76 -6.61 -27.80
N VAL A 569 -22.28 -6.88 -28.99
CA VAL A 569 -21.65 -7.76 -29.98
C VAL A 569 -21.22 -6.98 -31.22
N LYS A 570 -20.16 -7.44 -31.87
CA LYS A 570 -19.68 -6.84 -33.12
C LYS A 570 -20.67 -7.15 -34.25
N PRO A 571 -21.30 -6.14 -34.87
CA PRO A 571 -22.34 -6.35 -35.89
C PRO A 571 -21.81 -7.03 -37.16
N ASP A 572 -20.50 -6.99 -37.41
CA ASP A 572 -19.84 -7.61 -38.57
C ASP A 572 -19.52 -9.10 -38.36
N VAL A 573 -19.55 -9.56 -37.11
CA VAL A 573 -19.16 -10.93 -36.72
C VAL A 573 -20.37 -11.74 -36.27
N VAL A 574 -21.33 -11.11 -35.59
CA VAL A 574 -22.49 -11.77 -34.99
C VAL A 574 -23.77 -11.35 -35.72
N ASP A 575 -24.55 -12.32 -36.18
CA ASP A 575 -25.86 -12.09 -36.79
C ASP A 575 -27.01 -12.05 -35.76
N ASP A 576 -28.23 -11.75 -36.20
CA ASP A 576 -29.38 -11.63 -35.28
C ASP A 576 -29.76 -12.96 -34.60
N ILE A 577 -29.46 -14.10 -35.23
CA ILE A 577 -29.75 -15.43 -34.69
C ILE A 577 -28.72 -15.77 -33.62
N GLU A 578 -27.44 -15.56 -33.93
CA GLU A 578 -26.31 -15.79 -33.04
C GLU A 578 -26.37 -14.88 -31.82
N ALA A 579 -26.82 -13.62 -31.97
CA ALA A 579 -27.08 -12.73 -30.85
C ALA A 579 -28.12 -13.32 -29.87
N HIS A 580 -29.18 -13.95 -30.39
CA HIS A 580 -30.18 -14.64 -29.56
C HIS A 580 -29.61 -15.89 -28.87
N MET A 581 -28.73 -16.62 -29.55
CA MET A 581 -28.04 -17.78 -28.98
C MET A 581 -27.09 -17.38 -27.85
N ILE A 582 -26.29 -16.34 -28.04
CA ILE A 582 -25.39 -15.79 -27.01
C ILE A 582 -26.20 -15.40 -25.76
N ALA A 583 -27.33 -14.72 -25.92
CA ALA A 583 -28.19 -14.34 -24.79
C ALA A 583 -28.64 -15.55 -23.97
N ARG A 584 -29.06 -16.62 -24.65
CA ARG A 584 -29.55 -17.85 -24.03
C ARG A 584 -28.44 -18.66 -23.36
N GLU A 585 -27.29 -18.79 -24.01
CA GLU A 585 -26.14 -19.50 -23.46
C GLU A 585 -25.58 -18.81 -22.21
N VAL A 586 -25.43 -17.49 -22.26
CA VAL A 586 -24.95 -16.70 -21.12
C VAL A 586 -25.92 -16.82 -19.94
N ALA A 587 -27.23 -16.70 -20.19
CA ALA A 587 -28.24 -16.88 -19.14
C ALA A 587 -28.18 -18.26 -18.49
N LYS A 588 -28.06 -19.32 -19.29
CA LYS A 588 -27.97 -20.70 -18.80
C LYS A 588 -26.68 -20.95 -18.00
N GLN A 589 -25.55 -20.42 -18.47
CA GLN A 589 -24.26 -20.61 -17.81
C GLN A 589 -24.19 -19.85 -16.47
N ILE A 590 -24.83 -18.67 -16.38
CA ILE A 590 -25.00 -17.96 -15.10
C ILE A 590 -25.88 -18.77 -14.13
N GLU A 591 -26.96 -19.39 -14.61
CA GLU A 591 -27.84 -20.25 -13.79
C GLU A 591 -27.10 -21.49 -13.24
N GLU A 592 -26.21 -22.09 -14.04
CA GLU A 592 -25.45 -23.28 -13.66
C GLU A 592 -24.26 -22.98 -12.74
N GLU A 593 -23.52 -21.89 -12.97
CA GLU A 593 -22.29 -21.57 -12.23
C GLU A 593 -22.51 -20.72 -10.97
N LEU A 594 -23.63 -20.01 -10.85
CA LEU A 594 -23.85 -19.01 -9.80
C LEU A 594 -25.21 -19.19 -9.10
N THR A 595 -25.19 -19.31 -7.77
CA THR A 595 -26.42 -19.32 -6.99
C THR A 595 -26.93 -17.89 -6.80
N TYR A 596 -28.00 -17.50 -7.52
CA TYR A 596 -28.54 -16.14 -7.51
C TYR A 596 -29.96 -16.06 -6.90
N PRO A 597 -30.21 -15.19 -5.91
CA PRO A 597 -31.55 -14.92 -5.42
C PRO A 597 -32.31 -13.99 -6.38
N GLY A 598 -33.00 -14.59 -7.35
CA GLY A 598 -33.89 -13.91 -8.32
C GLY A 598 -33.52 -14.20 -9.77
N GLN A 599 -34.15 -13.47 -10.69
CA GLN A 599 -33.92 -13.63 -12.13
C GLN A 599 -32.85 -12.64 -12.62
N VAL A 600 -31.94 -13.11 -13.48
CA VAL A 600 -30.97 -12.29 -14.20
C VAL A 600 -31.42 -12.13 -15.64
N ARG A 601 -31.61 -10.89 -16.10
CA ARG A 601 -32.05 -10.56 -17.45
C ARG A 601 -30.85 -10.32 -18.36
N VAL A 602 -30.59 -11.22 -19.30
CA VAL A 602 -29.52 -11.06 -20.30
C VAL A 602 -30.09 -10.42 -21.58
N THR A 603 -29.49 -9.31 -22.01
CA THR A 603 -29.86 -8.56 -23.22
C THR A 603 -28.65 -8.43 -24.12
N VAL A 604 -28.71 -8.96 -25.33
CA VAL A 604 -27.65 -8.79 -26.34
C VAL A 604 -28.01 -7.62 -27.25
N ILE A 605 -27.07 -6.68 -27.43
CA ILE A 605 -27.26 -5.46 -28.20
C ILE A 605 -26.31 -5.49 -29.39
N ARG A 606 -26.89 -5.44 -30.60
CA ARG A 606 -26.17 -5.30 -31.86
C ARG A 606 -26.51 -3.92 -32.44
N GLU A 607 -25.54 -3.02 -32.52
CA GLU A 607 -25.74 -1.65 -33.02
C GLU A 607 -24.77 -1.36 -34.17
N SER A 608 -25.27 -0.80 -35.27
CA SER A 608 -24.45 -0.31 -36.39
C SER A 608 -24.74 1.17 -36.60
N ARG A 609 -23.69 1.99 -36.74
CA ARG A 609 -23.78 3.44 -36.94
C ARG A 609 -23.07 3.84 -38.23
N ALA A 610 -23.78 4.55 -39.09
CA ALA A 610 -23.22 5.18 -40.28
C ALA A 610 -23.47 6.70 -40.20
N THR A 611 -22.41 7.48 -40.35
CA THR A 611 -22.45 8.95 -40.30
C THR A 611 -21.85 9.53 -41.56
N GLU A 612 -22.57 10.43 -42.22
CA GLU A 612 -22.14 11.13 -43.43
C GLU A 612 -22.33 12.63 -43.24
N ILE A 613 -21.34 13.42 -43.66
CA ILE A 613 -21.36 14.88 -43.53
C ILE A 613 -21.59 15.46 -44.92
N ALA A 614 -22.77 16.04 -45.13
CA ALA A 614 -23.05 16.84 -46.32
C ALA A 614 -22.28 18.16 -46.24
N ARG A 615 -21.58 18.51 -47.33
CA ARG A 615 -20.86 19.79 -47.45
C ARG A 615 -21.69 20.84 -48.17
#